data_AF-A0A078JHQ2-F1
#
_entry.id   AF-A0A078JHQ2-F1
#
_cell.length_a   1.000
_cell.length_b   1.000
_cell.length_c   1.000
_cell.angle_alpha   90.00
_cell.angle_beta   90.00
_cell.angle_gamma   90.00
#
_symmetry.space_group_name_H-M   'P 1'
#
loop_
_entity.id
_entity.type
_entity.pdbx_description
1 polymer ?
#
loop_
_entity_poly.entity_id
_entity_poly.type
_entity_poly.pdbx_seq_one_letter_code
_entity_poly.pdbx_strand_id
1 'polypeptide(L)' 'MVMNLKYVDPAYMIRTVSTNASNTVYFRLLAQSVVHGAVAGYTSYISSLINRRQTYIPYSVSY' A
#
# COMPACT_ATOMS: atom_id res chain seq x y z
N MET A 1 -46.11 -10.35 0.08
CA MET A 1 -45.10 -9.88 1.05
C MET A 1 -44.20 -8.89 0.32
N VAL A 2 -44.05 -7.66 0.81
CA VAL A 2 -43.22 -6.62 0.16
C VAL A 2 -41.81 -6.72 0.71
N MET A 3 -40.81 -6.84 -0.17
CA MET A 3 -39.39 -6.95 0.17
C MET A 3 -38.71 -5.61 -0.12
N ASN A 4 -37.97 -5.07 0.86
CA ASN A 4 -37.24 -3.81 0.72
C ASN A 4 -35.73 -4.10 0.74
N LEU A 5 -35.06 -3.92 -0.39
CA LEU A 5 -33.62 -4.11 -0.56
C LEU A 5 -32.95 -2.75 -0.75
N LYS A 6 -31.92 -2.45 0.06
CA LYS A 6 -31.05 -1.29 -0.12
C LYS A 6 -29.66 -1.75 -0.54
N TYR A 7 -29.21 -1.28 -1.71
CA TYR A 7 -27.85 -1.46 -2.19
C TYR A 7 -27.03 -0.21 -1.88
N VAL A 8 -25.81 -0.40 -1.37
CA VAL A 8 -24.84 0.68 -1.12
C VAL A 8 -23.52 0.24 -1.71
N ASP A 9 -22.98 1.06 -2.63
CA ASP A 9 -21.62 0.90 -3.16
C ASP A 9 -20.70 2.01 -2.62
N PRO A 10 -19.85 1.70 -1.63
CA PRO A 10 -18.94 2.68 -1.06
C PRO A 10 -17.59 2.76 -1.78
N ALA A 11 -17.39 2.11 -2.93
CA ALA A 11 -16.06 1.97 -3.54
C ALA A 11 -15.34 3.31 -3.76
N TYR A 12 -16.05 4.31 -4.30
CA TYR A 12 -15.50 5.66 -4.48
C TYR A 12 -15.23 6.33 -3.14
N MET A 13 -16.17 6.27 -2.20
CA MET A 13 -16.03 6.88 -0.87
C MET A 13 -14.78 6.37 -0.12
N ILE A 14 -14.43 5.09 -0.28
CA ILE A 14 -13.26 4.48 0.37
C ILE A 14 -11.95 4.87 -0.34
N ARG A 15 -11.94 4.98 -1.67
CA ARG A 15 -10.71 5.18 -2.45
C ARG A 15 -10.31 6.65 -2.63
N THR A 16 -11.23 7.60 -2.40
CA THR A 16 -10.97 9.04 -2.63
C THR A 16 -10.78 9.85 -1.36
N VAL A 17 -11.11 9.28 -0.19
CA VAL A 17 -10.92 9.97 1.09
C VAL A 17 -9.45 10.24 1.36
N SER A 18 -9.17 11.36 2.02
CA SER A 18 -7.81 11.68 2.46
C SER A 18 -7.25 10.61 3.39
N THR A 19 -5.94 10.45 3.33
CA THR A 19 -5.20 9.47 4.12
C THR A 19 -5.19 9.87 5.60
N ASN A 20 -5.34 8.90 6.51
CA ASN A 20 -5.24 9.12 7.95
C ASN A 20 -3.76 9.29 8.42
N ALA A 21 -3.55 9.76 9.64
CA ALA A 21 -2.20 10.03 10.16
C ALA A 21 -1.25 8.81 10.13
N SER A 22 -1.76 7.62 10.47
CA SER A 22 -0.96 6.38 10.48
C SER A 22 -0.47 6.00 9.08
N ASN A 23 -1.37 6.08 8.11
CA ASN A 23 -1.07 5.77 6.72
C ASN A 23 -0.08 6.79 6.13
N THR A 24 -0.20 8.08 6.48
CA THR A 24 0.75 9.12 6.06
C THR A 24 2.17 8.80 6.54
N VAL A 25 2.34 8.37 7.79
CA VAL A 25 3.64 7.96 8.32
C VAL A 25 4.16 6.72 7.58
N TYR A 26 3.30 5.71 7.38
CA TYR A 26 3.66 4.50 6.65
C TYR A 26 4.13 4.81 5.22
N PHE A 27 3.39 5.60 4.45
CA PHE A 27 3.74 5.93 3.07
C PHE A 27 5.03 6.74 2.97
N ARG A 28 5.31 7.62 3.95
CA ARG A 28 6.58 8.36 4.00
C ARG A 28 7.76 7.40 4.20
N LEU A 29 7.67 6.47 5.14
CA LEU A 29 8.71 5.47 5.40
C LEU A 29 8.89 4.53 4.20
N LEU A 30 7.76 4.11 3.60
CA LEU A 30 7.75 3.30 2.38
C LEU A 30 8.52 3.99 1.24
N ALA A 31 8.18 5.25 0.94
CA ALA A 31 8.81 6.00 -0.13
C ALA A 31 10.31 6.22 0.12
N GLN A 32 10.71 6.60 1.34
CA GLN A 32 12.12 6.76 1.71
C GLN A 32 12.89 5.44 1.56
N SER A 33 12.30 4.33 1.99
CA SER A 33 12.93 3.02 1.88
C SER A 33 13.11 2.58 0.42
N VAL A 34 12.13 2.81 -0.44
CA VAL A 34 12.27 2.54 -1.89
C VAL A 34 13.38 3.39 -2.50
N VAL A 35 13.43 4.68 -2.18
CA VAL A 35 14.48 5.57 -2.70
C VAL A 35 15.86 5.14 -2.22
N HIS A 36 16.02 4.82 -0.92
CA HIS A 36 17.30 4.35 -0.40
C HIS A 36 17.74 3.03 -1.04
N GLY A 37 16.86 2.05 -1.20
CA GLY A 37 17.21 0.79 -1.86
C GLY A 37 17.57 0.99 -3.34
N ALA A 38 16.88 1.89 -4.04
CA ALA A 38 17.21 2.24 -5.42
C ALA A 38 18.60 2.92 -5.53
N VAL A 39 18.92 3.85 -4.62
CA VAL A 39 20.25 4.51 -4.56
C VAL A 39 21.36 3.51 -4.19
N ALA A 40 21.04 2.48 -3.41
CA ALA A 40 21.96 1.36 -3.12
C ALA A 40 22.14 0.39 -4.31
N GLY A 41 21.44 0.60 -5.43
CA GLY A 41 21.54 -0.23 -6.63
C GLY A 41 20.60 -1.45 -6.65
N TYR A 42 19.65 -1.55 -5.71
CA TYR A 42 18.67 -2.64 -5.73
C TYR A 42 17.59 -2.39 -6.79
N THR A 43 17.27 -3.44 -7.54
CA THR A 43 16.22 -3.48 -8.56
C THR A 43 15.32 -4.69 -8.35
N SER A 44 14.17 -4.73 -9.02
CA SER A 44 13.23 -5.87 -8.95
C SER A 44 12.89 -6.28 -7.52
N TYR A 45 12.59 -5.30 -6.66
CA TYR A 45 12.18 -5.52 -5.29
C TYR A 45 11.02 -4.61 -4.92
N ILE A 46 10.26 -5.02 -3.91
CA ILE A 46 9.18 -4.27 -3.29
C ILE A 46 9.61 -3.91 -1.88
N SER A 47 9.41 -2.66 -1.46
CA SER A 47 9.56 -2.27 -0.06
C SER A 47 8.22 -2.44 0.66
N SER A 48 8.22 -3.03 1.86
CA SER A 48 6.99 -3.21 2.65
C SER A 48 7.32 -3.35 4.13
N LEU A 49 6.31 -3.19 4.99
CA LEU A 49 6.43 -3.42 6.42
C LEU A 49 5.97 -4.84 6.76
N ILE A 50 6.92 -5.72 7.10
CA ILE A 50 6.65 -7.09 7.57
C ILE A 50 7.00 -7.15 9.04
N ASN A 51 6.08 -7.61 9.90
CA ASN A 51 6.31 -7.73 11.35
C ASN A 51 6.88 -6.44 11.98
N ARG A 52 6.32 -5.27 11.59
CA ARG A 52 6.79 -3.93 12.02
C ARG A 52 8.23 -3.56 11.62
N ARG A 53 8.81 -4.26 10.65
CA ARG A 53 10.14 -3.96 10.10
C ARG A 53 10.04 -3.62 8.62
N GLN A 54 10.68 -2.52 8.23
CA GLN A 54 10.81 -2.17 6.83
C GLN A 54 11.70 -3.19 6.14
N THR A 55 11.18 -3.85 5.11
CA THR A 55 11.80 -5.03 4.50
C THR A 55 11.79 -4.89 2.97
N TYR A 56 12.89 -5.29 2.34
CA TYR A 56 12.98 -5.45 0.90
C TYR A 56 12.59 -6.87 0.51
N ILE A 57 11.56 -7.00 -0.33
CA ILE A 57 11.02 -8.28 -0.80
C ILE A 57 11.45 -8.43 -2.26
N PRO A 58 12.25 -9.46 -2.60
CA PRO A 58 12.58 -9.75 -3.99
C PRO A 58 11.30 -10.00 -4.80
N TYR A 59 11.19 -9.35 -5.95
CA TYR A 59 10.11 -9.56 -6.90
C TYR A 59 10.68 -10.20 -8.16
N SER A 60 10.32 -11.45 -8.41
CA SER A 60 10.66 -12.13 -9.65
C SER A 60 9.52 -11.97 -10.63
N VAL A 61 9.82 -11.45 -11.83
CA VAL A 61 8.91 -11.54 -12.97
C VAL A 61 9.22 -12.88 -13.64
N SER A 62 8.38 -13.89 -13.39
CA SER A 62 8.41 -15.13 -14.17
C SER A 62 7.84 -14.82 -15.55
N TYR A 63 8.68 -14.90 -16.59
CA TYR A 63 8.26 -14.90 -17.99
C TYR A 63 7.98 -16.33 -18.45
#